data_AF-A0A350P9T3-F1
#
_entry.id   AF-A0A350P9T3-F1
#
_cell.length_a   1.000
_cell.length_b   1.000
_cell.length_c   1.000
_cell.angle_alpha   90.00
_cell.angle_beta   90.00
_cell.angle_gamma   90.00
#
_symmetry.space_group_name_H-M   'P 1'
#
loop_
_entity.id
_entity.type
_entity.pdbx_description
1 polymer ?
#
loop_
_entity_poly.entity_id
_entity_poly.type
_entity_poly.pdbx_seq_one_letter_code
_entity_poly.pdbx_strand_id
1 'polypeptide(L)'
;MQNAYTNQGGNERRNLSVAFHFGLLTNGHVWMAMIESRNRTLHAYDPSVLETEFTQICKNYKTEFLQLESKLGKLSEHIKQDGVAIYEGAR
;
A
#
# COMPACT_ATOMS: atom_id res chain seq x y z
N MET A 1 -2.40 -31.18 -12.48
CA MET A 1 -2.66 -29.75 -12.74
C MET A 1 -2.27 -28.97 -11.49
N GLN A 2 -1.06 -28.40 -11.44
CA GLN A 2 -0.56 -27.63 -10.29
C GLN A 2 -1.11 -26.20 -10.40
N ASN A 3 -1.86 -25.77 -9.39
CA ASN A 3 -2.63 -24.53 -9.38
C ASN A 3 -1.74 -23.27 -9.50
N ALA A 4 -2.07 -22.40 -10.45
CA ALA A 4 -1.38 -21.16 -10.81
C ALA A 4 -1.53 -19.99 -9.79
N TYR A 5 -1.75 -20.28 -8.51
CA TYR A 5 -2.03 -19.24 -7.48
C TYR A 5 -0.83 -18.86 -6.59
N THR A 6 0.35 -19.47 -6.77
CA THR A 6 1.44 -19.40 -5.78
C THR A 6 2.61 -18.48 -6.15
N ASN A 7 2.40 -17.30 -6.75
CA ASN A 7 3.53 -16.36 -6.94
C ASN A 7 3.25 -14.86 -6.80
N GLN A 8 2.02 -14.42 -6.44
CA GLN A 8 1.76 -12.98 -6.21
C GLN A 8 1.97 -12.55 -4.76
N GLY A 9 1.66 -13.41 -3.77
CA GLY A 9 1.78 -13.06 -2.34
C GLY A 9 3.22 -12.79 -1.84
N GLY A 10 4.24 -13.31 -2.52
CA GLY A 10 5.65 -13.06 -2.15
C GLY A 10 6.13 -11.65 -2.50
N ASN A 11 5.70 -11.12 -3.65
CA ASN A 11 6.14 -9.82 -4.13
C ASN A 11 5.40 -8.67 -3.45
N GLU A 12 4.10 -8.83 -3.19
CA GLU A 12 3.27 -7.82 -2.51
C GLU A 12 3.80 -7.53 -1.09
N ARG A 13 4.02 -8.58 -0.28
CA ARG A 13 4.57 -8.44 1.07
C ARG A 13 5.98 -7.85 1.06
N ARG A 14 6.83 -8.28 0.13
CA ARG A 14 8.20 -7.73 -0.03
C ARG A 14 8.17 -6.24 -0.34
N ASN A 15 7.34 -5.81 -1.29
CA ASN A 15 7.22 -4.41 -1.68
C ASN A 15 6.73 -3.54 -0.52
N LEU A 16 5.73 -4.01 0.24
CA LEU A 16 5.24 -3.31 1.43
C LEU A 16 6.31 -3.24 2.53
N SER A 17 7.07 -4.31 2.74
CA SER A 17 8.17 -4.31 3.70
C SER A 17 9.25 -3.30 3.33
N VAL A 18 9.59 -3.19 2.05
CA VAL A 18 10.56 -2.20 1.55
C VAL A 18 10.02 -0.79 1.72
N ALA A 19 8.77 -0.53 1.32
CA ALA A 19 8.14 0.77 1.45
C ALA A 19 8.04 1.20 2.93
N PHE A 20 7.72 0.30 3.85
CA PHE A 20 7.75 0.55 5.28
C PHE A 20 9.16 0.85 5.79
N HIS A 21 10.16 0.08 5.36
CA HIS A 21 11.55 0.28 5.76
C HIS A 21 12.09 1.66 5.33
N PHE A 22 11.73 2.13 4.13
CA PHE A 22 12.05 3.49 3.67
C PHE A 22 11.15 4.58 4.28
N GLY A 23 10.29 4.20 5.23
CA GLY A 23 9.37 5.10 5.92
C GLY A 23 8.21 5.57 5.05
N LEU A 24 8.07 5.12 3.79
CA LEU A 24 6.96 5.51 2.92
C LEU A 24 5.59 5.10 3.49
N LEU A 25 5.55 3.97 4.23
CA LEU A 25 4.37 3.50 4.97
C LEU A 25 4.59 3.67 6.47
N THR A 26 3.51 3.88 7.23
CA THR A 26 3.60 4.17 8.66
C THR A 26 3.14 3.02 9.56
N ASN A 27 2.07 2.31 9.22
CA ASN A 27 1.59 1.16 10.01
C ASN A 27 1.71 -0.15 9.24
N GLY A 28 2.92 -0.68 9.11
CA GLY A 28 3.21 -1.87 8.29
C GLY A 28 2.31 -3.09 8.57
N HIS A 29 1.90 -3.31 9.82
CA HIS A 29 0.96 -4.37 10.21
C HIS A 29 -0.43 -4.21 9.59
N VAL A 30 -0.92 -2.97 9.44
CA VAL A 30 -2.22 -2.69 8.80
C VAL A 30 -2.14 -3.03 7.31
N TRP A 31 -1.05 -2.63 6.65
CA TRP A 31 -0.79 -2.98 5.24
C TRP A 31 -0.65 -4.48 5.02
N MET A 32 0.02 -5.20 5.92
CA MET A 32 0.06 -6.67 5.85
C MET A 32 -1.33 -7.29 6.04
N ALA A 33 -2.14 -6.76 6.97
CA ALA A 33 -3.52 -7.20 7.15
C ALA A 33 -4.38 -6.95 5.89
N MET A 34 -4.13 -5.87 5.13
CA MET A 34 -4.81 -5.62 3.84
C MET A 34 -4.50 -6.69 2.79
N ILE A 35 -3.25 -7.14 2.69
CA ILE A 35 -2.88 -8.22 1.75
C ILE A 35 -3.63 -9.51 2.12
N GLU A 36 -3.70 -9.84 3.41
CA GLU A 36 -4.45 -11.00 3.86
C GLU A 36 -5.97 -10.85 3.63
N SER A 37 -6.52 -9.65 3.87
CA SER A 37 -7.93 -9.31 3.60
C SER A 37 -8.27 -9.56 2.13
N ARG A 38 -7.45 -9.05 1.21
CA ARG A 38 -7.60 -9.27 -0.23
C ARG A 38 -7.60 -10.76 -0.58
N ASN A 39 -6.67 -11.54 -0.02
CA ASN A 39 -6.62 -12.99 -0.24
C ASN A 39 -7.87 -13.70 0.28
N ARG A 40 -8.43 -13.26 1.42
CA ARG A 40 -9.66 -13.83 1.99
C ARG A 40 -10.90 -13.47 1.16
N THR A 41 -11.03 -12.23 0.70
CA THR A 41 -12.18 -11.78 -0.10
C THR A 41 -12.33 -12.51 -1.44
N LEU A 42 -11.22 -12.95 -2.04
CA LEU A 42 -11.21 -13.72 -3.29
C LEU A 42 -11.74 -15.15 -3.15
N HIS A 43 -11.76 -15.67 -1.92
CA HIS A 43 -12.19 -17.04 -1.60
C HIS A 43 -13.46 -17.09 -0.72
N ALA A 44 -14.07 -15.95 -0.42
CA ALA A 44 -15.17 -15.86 0.53
C ALA A 44 -16.55 -16.00 -0.14
N TYR A 45 -17.18 -17.16 0.04
CA TYR A 45 -18.65 -17.32 -0.06
C TYR A 45 -19.35 -17.05 1.29
N ASP A 46 -18.59 -16.69 2.33
CA ASP A 46 -19.10 -16.47 3.68
C ASP A 46 -19.36 -14.96 3.92
N PRO A 47 -20.64 -14.56 4.09
CA PRO A 47 -21.01 -13.16 4.33
C PRO A 47 -20.37 -12.55 5.59
N SER A 48 -20.05 -13.35 6.60
CA SER A 48 -19.43 -12.86 7.85
C SER A 48 -18.00 -12.37 7.64
N VAL A 49 -17.28 -12.98 6.69
CA VAL A 49 -15.96 -12.53 6.26
C VAL A 49 -16.08 -11.18 5.57
N LEU A 50 -17.06 -11.03 4.68
CA LEU A 50 -17.28 -9.77 3.95
C LEU A 50 -17.58 -8.60 4.90
N GLU A 51 -18.42 -8.79 5.91
CA GLU A 51 -18.74 -7.74 6.89
C GLU A 51 -17.51 -7.32 7.72
N THR A 52 -16.70 -8.30 8.10
CA THR A 52 -15.44 -8.07 8.82
C THR A 52 -14.47 -7.27 7.95
N GLU A 53 -14.24 -7.69 6.70
CA GLU A 53 -13.33 -6.99 5.79
C GLU A 53 -13.84 -5.59 5.43
N PHE A 54 -15.15 -5.42 5.22
CA PHE A 54 -15.75 -4.10 4.98
C PHE A 54 -15.48 -3.14 6.14
N THR A 55 -15.66 -3.61 7.37
CA THR A 55 -15.37 -2.82 8.57
C THR A 55 -13.89 -2.43 8.64
N GLN A 56 -12.97 -3.35 8.31
CA GLN A 56 -11.54 -3.07 8.27
C GLN A 56 -11.18 -2.02 7.21
N ILE A 57 -11.78 -2.10 6.03
CA ILE A 57 -11.59 -1.13 4.94
C ILE A 57 -11.97 0.28 5.40
N CYS A 58 -13.18 0.42 5.95
CA CYS A 58 -13.71 1.72 6.35
C CYS A 58 -12.95 2.36 7.52
N LYS A 59 -12.55 1.56 8.51
CA LYS A 59 -11.94 2.06 9.75
C LYS A 59 -10.43 2.25 9.64
N ASN A 60 -9.74 1.27 9.05
CA ASN A 60 -8.30 1.17 9.15
C ASN A 60 -7.63 1.44 7.80
N TYR A 61 -8.13 0.87 6.71
CA TYR A 61 -7.40 0.92 5.44
C TYR A 61 -7.50 2.28 4.77
N LYS A 62 -8.67 2.93 4.83
CA LYS A 62 -8.87 4.28 4.30
C LYS A 62 -7.85 5.29 4.85
N THR A 63 -7.61 5.26 6.16
CA THR A 63 -6.69 6.19 6.83
C THR A 63 -5.26 6.01 6.33
N GLU A 64 -4.80 4.76 6.20
CA GLU A 64 -3.47 4.45 5.68
C GLU A 64 -3.27 4.93 4.24
N PHE A 65 -4.28 4.77 3.37
CA PHE A 65 -4.22 5.26 1.99
C PHE A 65 -4.11 6.78 1.92
N LEU A 66 -4.86 7.51 2.74
CA LEU A 66 -4.77 8.98 2.81
C LEU A 66 -3.39 9.46 3.28
N GLN A 67 -2.79 8.75 4.24
CA GLN A 67 -1.42 9.04 4.69
C GLN A 67 -0.40 8.79 3.57
N LEU A 68 -0.53 7.67 2.85
CA LEU A 68 0.33 7.36 1.71
C LEU A 68 0.19 8.40 0.60
N GLU A 69 -1.03 8.78 0.23
CA GLU A 69 -1.30 9.82 -0.76
C GLU A 69 -0.64 11.15 -0.37
N SER A 70 -0.84 11.60 0.88
CA SER A 70 -0.21 12.82 1.38
C SER A 70 1.32 12.76 1.30
N LYS A 71 1.91 11.60 1.63
CA LYS A 71 3.36 11.43 1.62
C LYS A 71 3.93 11.43 0.20
N LEU A 72 3.28 10.73 -0.72
CA LEU A 72 3.64 10.73 -2.14
C LEU A 72 3.49 12.12 -2.76
N GLY A 73 2.43 12.84 -2.41
CA GLY A 73 2.21 14.23 -2.84
C GLY A 73 3.38 15.13 -2.43
N LYS A 74 3.75 15.12 -1.15
CA LYS A 74 4.91 15.88 -0.62
C LYS A 74 6.22 15.51 -1.32
N LEU A 75 6.45 14.21 -1.55
CA LEU A 75 7.65 13.74 -2.24
C LEU A 75 7.69 14.24 -3.69
N SER A 76 6.55 14.22 -4.39
CA SER A 76 6.46 14.70 -5.77
C SER A 76 6.71 16.20 -5.89
N GLU A 77 6.23 17.00 -4.94
CA GLU A 77 6.48 18.45 -4.90
C GLU A 77 7.95 18.75 -4.60
N HIS A 78 8.57 18.00 -3.68
CA HIS A 78 10.00 18.14 -3.40
C HIS A 78 10.86 17.81 -4.62
N ILE A 79 10.55 16.72 -5.33
CA ILE A 79 11.24 16.33 -6.57
C ILE A 79 11.11 17.41 -7.65
N LYS A 80 9.95 18.07 -7.78
CA LYS A 80 9.76 19.18 -8.73
C LYS A 80 10.63 20.38 -8.36
N GLN A 81 10.70 20.73 -7.08
CA GLN A 81 11.50 21.86 -6.59
C GLN A 81 13.00 21.63 -6.80
N ASP A 82 13.47 20.43 -6.48
CA ASP A 82 14.87 20.04 -6.69
C ASP A 82 15.20 19.95 -8.19
N GLY A 83 14.24 19.47 -9.00
CA GLY A 83 14.33 19.42 -10.47
C GLY A 83 14.39 20.79 -11.14
N VAL A 84 13.66 21.80 -10.63
CA VAL A 84 13.71 23.17 -11.12
C VAL A 84 15.05 23.83 -10.79
N ALA A 85 15.62 23.56 -9.60
CA ALA A 85 16.90 24.11 -9.17
C ALA A 85 18.08 23.69 -10.08
N ILE A 86 18.05 22.47 -10.65
CA ILE A 86 19.08 22.00 -11.59
C ILE A 86 19.01 22.71 -12.95
N TYR A 87 17.84 23.18 -13.37
CA TYR A 87 17.69 23.92 -14.64
C TYR A 87 17.97 25.41 -14.51
N GLU A 88 17.70 26.03 -13.35
CA GLU A 88 17.99 27.45 -13.12
C GLU A 88 19.47 27.73 -12.76
N GLY A 89 20.18 26.78 -12.13
CA GLY A 89 21.61 26.90 -11.84
C GLY A 89 22.55 26.64 -13.02
N ALA A 90 22.03 26.24 -14.18
CA ALA A 90 22.79 25.91 -15.39
C ALA A 90 22.81 27.05 -16.44
N ARG A 91 22.42 28.28 -16.05
CA ARG A 91 22.32 29.44 -16.93
C ARG A 91 23.34 30.53 -16.60
#